data_AF-A0A950TB54-F1
#
_entry.id   AF-A0A950TB54-F1
#
_cell.length_a   1.000
_cell.length_b   1.000
_cell.length_c   1.000
_cell.angle_alpha   90.00
_cell.angle_beta   90.00
_cell.angle_gamma   90.00
#
_symmetry.space_group_name_H-M   'P 1'
#
loop_
_entity.id
_entity.type
_entity.pdbx_description
1 polymer ?
#
loop_
_entity_poly.entity_id
_entity_poly.type
_entity_poly.pdbx_seq_one_letter_code
_entity_poly.pdbx_strand_id
1 'polypeptide(L)' 'NIDRYEIVTLYYGEDVTAQEAQETARYLKERYPHLEIEVVNGGQPHYPYIISVE' A
#
# COMPACT_ATOMS: atom_id res chain seq x y z
N ASN A 1 7.88 -0.37 -14.78
CA ASN A 1 8.79 -1.42 -14.26
C ASN A 1 8.96 -1.10 -12.80
N ILE A 2 8.44 -1.94 -11.90
CA ILE A 2 8.36 -1.63 -10.47
C ILE A 2 9.73 -1.69 -9.78
N ASP A 3 10.69 -2.41 -10.37
CA ASP A 3 12.04 -2.60 -9.85
C ASP A 3 12.92 -1.33 -9.88
N ARG A 4 12.36 -0.19 -10.33
CA ARG A 4 13.04 1.11 -10.39
C ARG A 4 12.60 2.08 -9.30
N TYR A 5 11.59 1.69 -8.52
CA TYR A 5 11.08 2.46 -7.40
C TYR A 5 11.67 1.88 -6.11
N GLU A 6 11.78 2.71 -5.09
CA GLU A 6 12.30 2.35 -3.78
C GLU A 6 11.17 2.34 -2.75
N ILE A 7 10.17 3.21 -2.90
CA ILE A 7 9.10 3.39 -1.92
C ILE A 7 7.73 3.20 -2.59
N VAL A 8 6.84 2.50 -1.89
CA VAL A 8 5.43 2.38 -2.22
C VAL A 8 4.60 2.82 -1.04
N THR A 9 3.75 3.83 -1.24
CA THR A 9 2.78 4.25 -0.23
C THR A 9 1.40 3.71 -0.58
N LEU A 10 0.86 2.86 0.29
CA LEU A 10 -0.48 2.29 0.21
C LEU A 10 -1.44 3.12 1.06
N TYR A 11 -2.28 3.91 0.40
CA TYR A 11 -3.39 4.61 1.03
C TYR A 11 -4.62 3.71 1.01
N TYR A 12 -5.23 3.44 2.17
CA TYR A 12 -6.46 2.65 2.25
C TYR A 12 -7.70 3.53 2.49
N GLY A 13 -8.80 3.15 1.86
CA GLY A 13 -10.09 3.85 1.90
C GLY A 13 -10.93 3.55 3.15
N GLU A 14 -12.08 4.21 3.27
CA GLU A 14 -12.95 4.12 4.46
C GLU A 14 -13.49 2.71 4.72
N ASP A 15 -13.69 1.94 3.65
CA ASP A 15 -14.22 0.56 3.72
C ASP A 15 -13.15 -0.49 4.03
N VAL A 16 -11.89 -0.10 4.18
CA VAL A 16 -10.77 -1.00 4.45
C VAL A 16 -10.28 -0.80 5.88
N THR A 17 -10.20 -1.89 6.64
CA THR A 17 -9.64 -1.83 7.99
C THR A 17 -8.12 -1.69 7.95
N ALA A 18 -7.55 -1.10 9.02
CA ALA A 18 -6.11 -1.03 9.18
C ALA A 18 -5.44 -2.43 9.13
N GLN A 19 -6.12 -3.47 9.61
CA GLN A 19 -5.59 -4.83 9.57
C GLN A 19 -5.50 -5.35 8.13
N GLU A 20 -6.55 -5.21 7.33
CA GLU A 20 -6.58 -5.63 5.92
C GLU A 20 -5.54 -4.85 5.09
N ALA A 21 -5.36 -3.56 5.37
CA ALA A 21 -4.32 -2.75 4.75
C ALA A 21 -2.91 -3.26 5.10
N GLN A 22 -2.67 -3.64 6.36
CA GLN A 22 -1.39 -4.20 6.79
C GLN A 22 -1.12 -5.60 6.21
N GLU A 23 -2.14 -6.43 6.08
CA GLU A 23 -2.03 -7.74 5.39
C GLU A 23 -1.66 -7.55 3.91
N THR A 24 -2.28 -6.58 3.24
CA THR A 24 -1.95 -6.21 1.87
C THR A 24 -0.51 -5.71 1.75
N ALA A 25 -0.06 -4.84 2.67
CA ALA A 25 1.30 -4.35 2.69
C ALA A 25 2.33 -5.48 2.90
N ARG A 26 2.05 -6.44 3.78
CA ARG A 26 2.90 -7.63 3.98
C ARG A 26 3.01 -8.46 2.71
N TYR A 27 1.89 -8.74 2.05
CA TYR A 27 1.88 -9.45 0.78
C TYR A 27 2.73 -8.74 -0.29
N LEU A 28 2.63 -7.41 -0.39
CA LEU A 28 3.45 -6.61 -1.29
C LEU A 28 4.94 -6.68 -0.93
N LYS A 29 5.29 -6.60 0.36
CA LYS A 29 6.68 -6.70 0.83
C LYS A 29 7.29 -8.07 0.59
N GLU A 30 6.52 -9.15 0.75
CA GLU A 30 6.97 -10.51 0.42
C GLU A 30 7.26 -10.67 -1.08
N ARG A 31 6.40 -10.09 -1.92
CA ARG A 31 6.53 -10.16 -3.38
C ARG A 31 7.63 -9.25 -3.92
N TYR A 32 7.83 -8.10 -3.31
CA TYR A 32 8.84 -7.10 -3.69
C TYR A 32 9.70 -6.74 -2.47
N PRO A 33 10.64 -7.61 -2.06
CA PRO A 33 11.41 -7.42 -0.85
C PRO A 33 12.27 -6.15 -0.82
N HIS A 34 12.61 -5.62 -1.99
CA HIS A 34 13.42 -4.42 -2.16
C HIS A 34 12.64 -3.12 -1.86
N LEU A 35 11.31 -3.12 -1.98
CA LEU A 35 10.49 -1.92 -1.79
C LEU A 35 10.25 -1.65 -0.32
N GLU A 36 10.41 -0.40 0.11
CA GLU A 36 9.84 0.09 1.35
C GLU A 36 8.33 0.31 1.17
N ILE A 37 7.51 -0.23 2.08
CA ILE A 37 6.06 -0.15 1.99
C ILE A 37 5.55 0.67 3.17
N GLU A 38 4.95 1.80 2.87
CA GLU A 38 4.25 2.64 3.84
C GLU A 38 2.74 2.42 3.75
N VAL A 39 2.05 2.45 4.89
CA VAL A 39 0.59 2.28 4.95
C VAL A 39 -0.02 3.49 5.61
N VAL A 40 -0.92 4.16 4.89
CA VAL A 40 -1.55 5.40 5.33
C VAL A 40 -3.07 5.26 5.28
N ASN A 41 -3.77 5.71 6.32
CA ASN A 41 -5.22 5.86 6.25
C ASN A 41 -5.54 7.04 5.32
N GLY A 42 -6.02 6.73 4.13
CA GLY A 42 -6.36 7.73 3.12
C GLY A 42 -7.80 8.21 3.22
N GLY A 43 -8.69 7.41 3.83
CA GLY A 43 -10.09 7.77 4.07
C GLY A 43 -10.84 8.07 2.77
N GLN A 44 -10.47 7.46 1.65
CA GLN A 44 -11.18 7.68 0.40
C GLN A 44 -12.52 6.93 0.43
N PRO A 45 -13.65 7.58 0.06
CA PRO A 45 -14.98 6.97 0.12
C PRO A 45 -15.31 6.05 -1.07
N HIS A 46 -14.45 6.02 -2.10
CA HIS A 46 -14.74 5.32 -3.36
C HIS A 46 -13.67 4.32 -3.77
N TYR A 47 -12.45 4.49 -3.25
CA TYR A 47 -11.32 3.65 -3.64
C TYR A 47 -10.83 2.89 -2.41
N PRO A 48 -10.83 1.55 -2.47
CA PRO A 48 -10.29 0.76 -1.36
C PRO A 48 -8.80 1.00 -1.18
N TYR A 49 -8.08 1.24 -2.29
CA TYR A 49 -6.66 1.59 -2.25
C TYR A 49 -6.30 2.64 -3.31
N ILE A 50 -5.35 3.52 -2.95
CA ILE A 50 -4.55 4.33 -3.87
C ILE A 50 -3.08 4.02 -3.60
N ILE A 51 -2.27 3.94 -4.66
CA ILE A 51 -0.85 3.59 -4.56
C ILE A 51 -0.01 4.72 -5.16
N SER A 52 0.94 5.23 -4.38
CA SER A 52 2.05 6.06 -4.86
C SER A 52 3.32 5.20 -4.99
N VAL A 53 4.13 5.47 -6.00
CA VAL A 53 5.43 4.82 -6.21
C VAL A 53 6.50 5.88 -6.47
N GLU A 54 7.62 5.77 -5.77
CA GLU A 54 8.74 6.71 -5.81
C GLU A 54 10.07 5.97 -5.98
#